data_AF-A0A075HHN6-F1
#
_entry.id   AF-A0A075HHN6-F1
#
_cell.length_a   1.000
_cell.length_b   1.000
_cell.length_c   1.000
_cell.angle_alpha   90.00
_cell.angle_beta   90.00
_cell.angle_gamma   90.00
#
_symmetry.space_group_name_H-M   'P 1'
#
loop_
_entity.id
_entity.type
_entity.pdbx_description
1 polymer ?
#
loop_
_entity_poly.entity_id
_entity_poly.type
_entity_poly.pdbx_seq_one_letter_code
_entity_poly.pdbx_strand_id
1 'polypeptide(L)'
;MAPDDPSKSIGIDMLPPEINADTPVSGNMAGKMEIMGLPLRDAREIFEREYLMTQVTRFGGNISKTAKFIGMERSALHRKLKSLGMRNEEKQ
;
A
#
# COMPACT_ATOMS: atom_id res chain seq x y z
N MET A 1 7.46 -5.98 -44.77
CA MET A 1 7.92 -5.12 -43.66
C MET A 1 7.70 -3.69 -44.10
N ALA A 2 6.64 -3.04 -43.61
CA ALA A 2 6.30 -1.65 -43.94
C ALA A 2 7.04 -0.69 -42.99
N PRO A 3 7.42 0.52 -43.44
CA PRO A 3 8.19 1.46 -42.64
C PRO A 3 7.28 2.12 -41.60
N ASP A 4 7.73 2.13 -40.35
CA ASP A 4 7.05 2.81 -39.26
C ASP A 4 7.26 4.33 -39.43
N ASP A 5 6.20 5.05 -39.79
CA ASP A 5 6.21 6.50 -40.04
C ASP A 5 6.37 7.26 -38.70
N PRO A 6 7.45 8.06 -38.53
CA PRO A 6 7.73 8.78 -37.28
C PRO A 6 6.74 9.93 -36.98
N SER A 7 5.79 10.21 -37.89
CA SER A 7 4.78 11.27 -37.72
C SER A 7 3.50 10.78 -37.03
N LYS A 8 3.43 9.49 -36.67
CA LYS A 8 2.25 8.90 -36.04
C LYS A 8 2.23 9.25 -34.55
N SER A 9 1.51 10.32 -34.20
CA SER A 9 1.29 10.71 -32.80
C SER A 9 0.63 9.58 -32.01
N ILE A 10 1.27 9.15 -30.93
CA ILE A 10 0.76 8.10 -30.03
C ILE A 10 -0.42 8.68 -29.26
N GLY A 11 -1.63 8.21 -29.58
CA GLY A 11 -2.85 8.55 -28.86
C GLY A 11 -3.03 7.69 -27.60
N ILE A 12 -3.84 8.18 -26.65
CA ILE A 12 -4.16 7.48 -25.39
C ILE A 12 -4.72 6.06 -25.64
N ASP A 13 -5.38 5.84 -26.78
CA ASP A 13 -5.93 4.55 -27.20
C ASP A 13 -4.87 3.48 -27.51
N MET A 14 -3.61 3.87 -27.77
CA MET A 14 -2.50 2.95 -28.06
C MET A 14 -1.76 2.48 -26.80
N LEU A 15 -2.15 3.00 -25.64
CA LEU A 15 -1.59 2.61 -24.37
C LEU A 15 -2.18 1.26 -23.93
N PRO A 16 -1.35 0.34 -23.41
CA PRO A 16 -1.84 -0.97 -23.00
C PRO A 16 -2.87 -0.82 -21.85
N PRO A 17 -3.85 -1.74 -21.74
CA PRO A 17 -5.00 -1.61 -20.85
C PRO A 17 -4.62 -1.47 -19.37
N GLU A 18 -3.40 -1.86 -18.98
CA GLU A 18 -2.86 -1.71 -17.62
C GLU A 18 -2.67 -0.25 -17.19
N ILE A 19 -2.53 0.68 -18.14
CA ILE A 19 -2.42 2.12 -17.87
C ILE A 19 -3.66 2.93 -18.25
N ASN A 20 -4.51 2.37 -19.12
CA ASN A 20 -5.81 2.93 -19.51
C ASN A 20 -6.94 2.51 -18.57
N ALA A 21 -6.81 1.38 -17.88
CA ALA A 21 -7.73 1.00 -16.84
C ALA A 21 -7.60 2.00 -15.70
N ASP A 22 -8.75 2.58 -15.32
CA ASP A 22 -9.03 3.27 -14.06
C ASP A 22 -8.88 2.32 -12.84
N THR A 23 -7.92 1.41 -12.91
CA THR A 23 -7.37 0.73 -11.76
C THR A 23 -6.84 1.79 -10.80
N PRO A 24 -7.16 1.70 -9.49
CA PRO A 24 -6.78 2.70 -8.49
C PRO A 24 -5.28 2.64 -8.16
N VAL A 25 -4.41 2.52 -9.15
CA VAL A 25 -2.99 2.85 -9.04
C VAL A 25 -2.84 4.36 -8.73
N SER A 26 -3.78 5.18 -9.21
CA SER A 26 -3.80 6.63 -8.97
C SER A 26 -4.11 7.00 -7.50
N GLY A 27 -4.97 6.22 -6.82
CA GLY A 27 -5.27 6.44 -5.39
C GLY A 27 -4.05 6.24 -4.48
N ASN A 28 -3.17 5.29 -4.84
CA ASN A 28 -1.92 5.08 -4.12
C ASN A 28 -0.86 6.14 -4.47
N MET A 29 -0.79 6.65 -5.70
CA MET A 29 0.19 7.67 -6.08
C MET A 29 -0.08 9.05 -5.45
N ALA A 30 -1.35 9.48 -5.40
CA ALA A 30 -1.72 10.75 -4.78
C ALA A 30 -1.34 10.77 -3.29
N GLY A 31 -1.70 9.71 -2.54
CA GLY A 31 -1.28 9.57 -1.14
C GLY A 31 0.25 9.46 -0.99
N LYS A 32 0.95 8.81 -1.94
CA LYS A 32 2.42 8.75 -1.94
C LYS A 32 3.08 10.11 -2.13
N MET A 33 2.49 10.98 -2.94
CA MET A 33 2.98 12.33 -3.20
C MET A 33 2.76 13.24 -1.98
N GLU A 34 1.64 13.09 -1.27
CA GLU A 34 1.41 13.77 0.01
C GLU A 34 2.40 13.32 1.09
N ILE A 35 2.75 12.02 1.15
CA ILE A 35 3.75 11.49 2.10
C ILE A 35 5.14 12.10 1.89
N MET A 36 5.52 12.43 0.64
CA MET A 36 6.82 13.02 0.31
C MET A 36 7.00 14.45 0.85
N GLY A 37 5.90 15.14 1.17
CA GLY A 37 5.93 16.47 1.80
C GLY A 37 5.96 16.45 3.33
N LEU A 38 5.81 15.27 3.95
CA LEU A 38 5.73 15.12 5.40
C LEU A 38 7.12 14.91 6.03
N PRO A 39 7.30 15.31 7.31
CA PRO A 39 8.47 14.93 8.09
C PRO A 39 8.66 13.40 8.11
N LEU A 40 9.91 12.93 8.14
CA LEU A 40 10.25 11.50 8.14
C LEU A 40 9.50 10.70 9.21
N ARG A 41 9.26 11.30 10.37
CA ARG A 41 8.51 10.67 11.46
C ARG A 41 7.08 10.35 11.03
N ASP A 42 6.39 11.32 10.48
CA ASP A 42 4.97 11.21 10.14
C ASP A 42 4.80 10.32 8.89
N ALA A 43 5.71 10.43 7.93
CA ALA A 43 5.79 9.52 6.79
C ALA A 43 5.98 8.05 7.22
N ARG A 44 6.86 7.81 8.22
CA ARG A 44 7.07 6.47 8.78
C ARG A 44 5.82 5.94 9.46
N GLU A 45 5.10 6.76 10.21
CA GLU A 45 3.85 6.33 10.87
C GLU A 45 2.78 5.91 9.86
N ILE A 46 2.63 6.65 8.76
CA ILE A 46 1.69 6.31 7.70
C ILE A 46 2.08 4.99 7.02
N PHE A 47 3.35 4.85 6.65
CA PHE A 47 3.86 3.59 6.07
C PHE A 47 3.66 2.40 7.02
N GLU A 48 4.03 2.55 8.30
CA GLU A 48 3.88 1.48 9.28
C GLU A 48 2.42 1.09 9.47
N ARG A 49 1.48 2.06 9.45
CA ARG A 49 0.05 1.79 9.55
C ARG A 49 -0.43 0.91 8.40
N GLU A 50 -0.21 1.35 7.17
CA GLU A 50 -0.64 0.64 5.96
C GLU A 50 0.01 -0.74 5.85
N TYR A 51 1.31 -0.82 6.17
CA TYR A 51 2.05 -2.07 6.16
C TYR A 51 1.46 -3.07 7.16
N LEU A 52 1.32 -2.68 8.43
CA LEU A 52 0.82 -3.57 9.46
C LEU A 52 -0.64 -3.96 9.21
N MET A 53 -1.48 -3.04 8.76
CA MET A 53 -2.88 -3.34 8.39
C MET A 53 -2.94 -4.40 7.29
N THR A 54 -2.16 -4.22 6.23
CA THR A 54 -2.11 -5.16 5.10
C THR A 54 -1.62 -6.53 5.55
N GLN A 55 -0.57 -6.59 6.39
CA GLN A 55 -0.06 -7.88 6.89
C GLN A 55 -1.07 -8.56 7.82
N VAL A 56 -1.71 -7.83 8.72
CA VAL A 56 -2.71 -8.41 9.64
C VAL A 56 -3.92 -8.95 8.86
N THR A 57 -4.44 -8.19 7.89
CA THR A 57 -5.54 -8.64 7.03
C THR A 57 -5.14 -9.87 6.21
N ARG A 58 -3.90 -9.92 5.70
CA ARG A 58 -3.37 -11.09 4.97
C ARG A 58 -3.37 -12.38 5.81
N PHE A 59 -3.12 -12.28 7.11
CA PHE A 59 -3.18 -13.43 8.04
C PHE A 59 -4.55 -13.60 8.71
N GLY A 60 -5.61 -12.94 8.20
CA GLY A 60 -6.98 -13.07 8.71
C GLY A 60 -7.13 -12.59 10.15
N GLY A 61 -6.41 -11.55 10.55
CA GLY A 61 -6.43 -11.03 11.93
C GLY A 61 -5.54 -11.82 12.90
N ASN A 62 -4.82 -12.86 12.45
CA ASN A 62 -3.96 -13.64 13.34
C ASN A 62 -2.68 -12.87 13.69
N ILE A 63 -2.70 -12.18 14.83
CA ILE A 63 -1.58 -11.36 15.33
C ILE A 63 -0.34 -12.21 15.59
N SER A 64 -0.49 -13.46 16.05
CA SER A 64 0.65 -14.34 16.34
C SER A 64 1.39 -14.76 15.06
N LYS A 65 0.66 -15.11 13.99
CA LYS A 65 1.27 -15.42 12.69
C LYS A 65 1.90 -14.18 12.06
N THR A 66 1.21 -13.04 12.15
CA THR A 66 1.72 -11.75 11.64
C THR A 66 3.01 -11.35 12.35
N ALA A 67 3.05 -11.42 13.68
CA ALA A 67 4.20 -11.13 14.52
C ALA A 67 5.44 -11.96 14.13
N LYS A 68 5.25 -13.28 13.94
CA LYS A 68 6.32 -14.17 13.47
C LYS A 68 6.83 -13.78 12.09
N PHE A 69 5.93 -13.41 11.16
CA PHE A 69 6.30 -13.05 9.81
C PHE A 69 7.08 -11.72 9.74
N ILE A 70 6.64 -10.70 10.46
CA ILE A 70 7.30 -9.40 10.49
C ILE A 70 8.55 -9.37 11.40
N GLY A 71 8.80 -10.44 12.17
CA GLY A 71 9.93 -10.52 13.11
C GLY A 71 9.76 -9.67 14.36
N MET A 72 8.53 -9.41 14.79
CA MET A 72 8.21 -8.61 15.98
C MET A 72 7.61 -9.50 17.07
N GLU A 73 7.88 -9.20 18.34
CA GLU A 73 7.15 -9.86 19.43
C GLU A 73 5.66 -9.58 19.36
N ARG A 74 4.83 -10.58 19.65
CA ARG A 74 3.36 -10.48 19.61
C ARG A 74 2.84 -9.31 20.45
N SER A 75 3.35 -9.17 21.68
CA SER A 75 3.00 -8.12 22.63
C SER A 75 3.39 -6.73 22.14
N ALA A 76 4.55 -6.60 21.49
CA ALA A 76 5.00 -5.35 20.88
C ALA A 76 4.12 -4.97 19.68
N LEU A 77 3.80 -5.94 18.80
CA LEU A 77 2.91 -5.73 17.66
C LEU A 77 1.51 -5.30 18.13
N HIS A 78 0.96 -5.98 19.13
CA HIS A 78 -0.35 -5.64 19.68
C HIS A 78 -0.37 -4.21 20.26
N ARG A 79 0.67 -3.82 20.99
CA ARG A 79 0.80 -2.45 21.51
C ARG A 79 0.94 -1.43 20.37
N LYS A 80 1.69 -1.76 19.31
CA LYS A 80 1.88 -0.91 18.12
C LYS A 80 0.60 -0.71 17.33
N LEU A 81 -0.19 -1.79 17.12
CA LEU A 81 -1.51 -1.72 16.49
C LEU A 81 -2.46 -0.82 17.30
N LYS A 82 -2.48 -0.98 18.63
CA LYS A 82 -3.27 -0.13 19.52
C LYS A 82 -2.87 1.34 19.45
N SER A 83 -1.57 1.66 19.44
CA SER A 83 -1.10 3.06 19.32
C SER A 83 -1.42 3.69 17.98
N LEU A 84 -1.49 2.89 16.91
CA LEU A 84 -1.80 3.37 15.56
C LEU A 84 -3.32 3.45 15.28
N GLY A 85 -4.17 3.15 16.27
CA GLY A 85 -5.63 3.17 16.13
C GLY A 85 -6.23 1.96 15.41
N MET A 86 -5.41 0.95 15.09
CA MET A 86 -5.83 -0.27 14.39
C MET A 86 -6.42 -1.26 15.38
N ARG A 87 -7.71 -1.08 15.69
CA ARG A 87 -8.47 -1.97 16.58
C ARG A 87 -8.99 -3.14 15.75
N ASN A 88 -8.26 -4.26 15.75
CA ASN A 88 -8.86 -5.51 15.29
C ASN A 88 -9.88 -5.94 16.34
N GLU A 89 -11.15 -5.92 15.96
CA GLU A 89 -12.22 -6.52 16.73
C GLU A 89 -11.98 -8.03 16.76
N GLU A 90 -11.32 -8.50 17.82
CA GLU A 90 -11.46 -9.89 18.28
C GLU A 90 -12.93 -10.08 18.65
N LYS A 91 -13.75 -10.45 17.65
CA LYS A 91 -15.00 -11.17 17.88
C LYS A 91 -14.64 -12.43 18.67
N GLN A 92 -14.91 -12.39 19.97
CA GLN A 92 -15.19 -13.58 20.77
C GLN A 92 -16.57 -14.13 20.37
#